data_AF-A0A7Y4UDV4-F1
#
_entry.id   AF-A0A7Y4UDV4-F1
#
_cell.length_a   1.000
_cell.length_b   1.000
_cell.length_c   1.000
_cell.angle_alpha   90.00
_cell.angle_beta   90.00
_cell.angle_gamma   90.00
#
_symmetry.space_group_name_H-M   'P 1'
#
loop_
_entity.id
_entity.type
_entity.pdbx_description
1 polymer ?
#
loop_
_entity_poly.entity_id
_entity_poly.type
_entity_poly.pdbx_seq_one_letter_code
_entity_poly.pdbx_strand_id
1 'polypeptide(L)'
;MHDDDNDEKENRELKPQLVQWATVEPQRCRQTDANHFEILYAGQWLKVTDQPPSHGLILAATLEACWSRQIYFRVEYFPSYEDDPAEIRVGCIYKTFRYTNEEEGREFIGMIPALLLLEYLERLQDTDSN
;
A
#
# COMPACT_ATOMS: atom_id res chain seq x y z
N MET A 1 -4.40 0.15 -26.88
CA MET A 1 -5.69 0.55 -26.30
C MET A 1 -6.07 -0.52 -25.29
N HIS A 2 -5.33 -0.61 -24.17
CA HIS A 2 -5.50 -1.63 -23.11
C HIS A 2 -4.89 -1.15 -21.77
N ASP A 3 -4.84 0.16 -21.52
CA ASP A 3 -4.32 0.70 -20.25
C ASP A 3 -5.45 1.07 -19.25
N ASP A 4 -6.69 1.24 -19.71
CA ASP A 4 -7.80 1.74 -18.88
C ASP A 4 -8.33 0.69 -17.86
N ASP A 5 -8.27 -0.61 -18.17
CA ASP A 5 -8.84 -1.66 -17.30
C ASP A 5 -7.97 -1.96 -16.07
N ASN A 6 -6.66 -1.73 -16.16
CA ASN A 6 -5.72 -2.04 -15.08
C ASN A 6 -5.69 -0.94 -14.02
N ASP A 7 -5.73 0.32 -14.46
CA ASP A 7 -5.88 1.49 -13.60
C ASP A 7 -7.20 1.42 -12.80
N GLU A 8 -8.29 0.88 -13.35
CA GLU A 8 -9.55 0.72 -12.62
C GLU A 8 -9.47 -0.28 -11.46
N LYS A 9 -8.68 -1.36 -11.59
CA LYS A 9 -8.56 -2.40 -10.58
C LYS A 9 -7.65 -1.96 -9.43
N GLU A 10 -6.51 -1.34 -9.74
CA GLU A 10 -5.61 -0.75 -8.73
C GLU A 10 -6.27 0.39 -7.95
N ASN A 11 -7.02 1.27 -8.64
CA ASN A 11 -7.74 2.38 -8.00
C ASN A 11 -8.87 1.91 -7.07
N ARG A 12 -9.51 0.77 -7.33
CA ARG A 12 -10.56 0.21 -6.46
C ARG A 12 -10.02 -0.26 -5.11
N GLU A 13 -8.73 -0.61 -5.03
CA GLU A 13 -8.12 -1.18 -3.84
C GLU A 13 -7.29 -0.21 -3.01
N LEU A 14 -7.09 1.05 -3.42
CA LEU A 14 -6.29 2.01 -2.65
C LEU A 14 -7.15 3.06 -1.93
N LYS A 15 -8.17 3.59 -2.62
CA LYS A 15 -9.04 4.63 -2.09
C LYS A 15 -9.77 4.23 -0.80
N PRO A 16 -10.36 3.01 -0.66
CA PRO A 16 -10.99 2.60 0.60
C PRO A 16 -10.03 2.63 1.80
N GLN A 17 -8.77 2.28 1.58
CA GLN A 17 -7.71 2.21 2.57
C GLN A 17 -7.25 3.63 2.95
N LEU A 18 -7.17 4.55 2.00
CA LEU A 18 -6.90 5.97 2.28
C LEU A 18 -8.03 6.61 3.10
N VAL A 19 -9.30 6.29 2.80
CA VAL A 19 -10.46 6.71 3.61
C VAL A 19 -10.36 6.16 5.03
N GLN A 20 -10.07 4.87 5.17
CA GLN A 20 -9.90 4.24 6.47
C GLN A 20 -8.73 4.89 7.24
N TRP A 21 -7.59 5.10 6.60
CA TRP A 21 -6.43 5.73 7.24
C TRP A 21 -6.71 7.15 7.71
N ALA A 22 -7.36 7.96 6.88
CA ALA A 22 -7.78 9.31 7.24
C ALA A 22 -8.77 9.32 8.43
N THR A 23 -9.51 8.24 8.62
CA THR A 23 -10.45 8.08 9.75
C THR A 23 -9.72 7.68 11.03
N VAL A 24 -8.80 6.72 10.98
CA VAL A 24 -8.14 6.18 12.18
C VAL A 24 -6.92 6.99 12.63
N GLU A 25 -6.23 7.67 11.71
CA GLU A 25 -5.08 8.52 12.02
C GLU A 25 -5.12 9.83 11.22
N PRO A 26 -6.05 10.75 11.54
CA PRO A 26 -6.16 12.05 10.87
C PRO A 26 -4.90 12.93 10.96
N GLN A 27 -4.02 12.64 11.92
CA GLN A 27 -2.72 13.29 12.08
C GLN A 27 -1.66 12.81 11.06
N ARG A 28 -1.93 11.73 10.32
CA ARG A 28 -1.03 11.17 9.30
C ARG A 28 -1.64 11.18 7.90
N CYS A 29 -2.95 10.98 7.78
CA CYS A 29 -3.66 11.00 6.50
C CYS A 29 -4.92 11.87 6.66
N ARG A 30 -5.26 12.68 5.66
CA ARG A 30 -6.52 13.43 5.66
C ARG A 30 -7.13 13.49 4.28
N GLN A 31 -8.46 13.45 4.23
CA GLN A 31 -9.20 13.65 3.00
C GLN A 31 -9.45 15.14 2.78
N THR A 32 -9.01 15.69 1.65
CA THR A 32 -9.23 17.11 1.31
C THR A 32 -10.49 17.31 0.47
N ASP A 33 -10.86 16.33 -0.35
CA ASP A 33 -12.13 16.27 -1.08
C ASP A 33 -12.47 14.82 -1.46
N ALA A 34 -13.54 14.62 -2.25
CA ALA A 34 -14.03 13.29 -2.62
C ALA A 34 -12.99 12.37 -3.30
N ASN A 35 -11.95 12.93 -3.92
CA ASN A 35 -10.94 12.20 -4.70
C ASN A 35 -9.49 12.51 -4.32
N HIS A 36 -9.25 13.39 -3.35
CA HIS A 36 -7.91 13.79 -2.96
C HIS A 36 -7.66 13.56 -1.48
N PHE A 37 -6.47 13.01 -1.21
CA PHE A 37 -5.94 12.82 0.12
C PHE A 37 -4.61 13.56 0.25
N GLU A 38 -4.29 13.94 1.48
CA GLU A 38 -2.97 14.41 1.85
C GLU A 38 -2.41 13.49 2.93
N ILE A 39 -1.14 13.13 2.77
CA ILE A 39 -0.42 12.31 3.73
C ILE A 39 0.73 13.12 4.29
N LEU A 40 0.93 13.03 5.59
CA LEU A 40 2.07 13.62 6.28
C LEU A 40 3.28 12.71 6.07
N TYR A 41 4.29 13.23 5.38
CA TYR A 41 5.57 12.55 5.19
C TYR A 41 6.70 13.55 5.42
N ALA A 42 7.70 13.15 6.23
CA ALA A 42 8.83 14.02 6.58
C ALA A 42 8.43 15.43 7.08
N GLY A 43 7.31 15.52 7.81
CA GLY A 43 6.79 16.78 8.36
C GLY A 43 6.05 17.68 7.35
N GLN A 44 5.80 17.21 6.14
CA GLN A 44 5.08 17.96 5.10
C GLN A 44 3.81 17.21 4.68
N TRP A 45 2.70 17.95 4.53
CA TRP A 45 1.48 17.43 3.93
C TRP A 45 1.65 17.40 2.42
N LEU A 46 1.63 16.21 1.85
CA LEU A 46 1.81 15.99 0.42
C LEU A 46 0.54 15.38 -0.16
N LYS A 47 0.05 15.96 -1.25
CA LYS A 47 -1.11 15.45 -1.96
C LYS A 47 -0.77 14.11 -2.61
N VAL A 48 -1.63 13.13 -2.37
CA VAL A 48 -1.61 11.85 -3.06
C VAL A 48 -2.87 11.74 -3.89
N THR A 49 -2.69 11.28 -5.13
CA THR A 49 -3.78 10.82 -5.97
C THR A 49 -3.75 9.31 -6.01
N ASP A 50 -4.83 8.70 -6.51
CA ASP A 50 -4.88 7.24 -6.65
C ASP A 50 -3.94 6.73 -7.78
N GLN A 51 -3.30 7.63 -8.55
CA GLN A 51 -2.42 7.33 -9.68
C GLN A 51 -0.94 7.02 -9.31
N PRO A 52 -0.18 6.37 -10.23
CA PRO A 52 1.13 5.79 -9.92
C PRO A 52 2.20 6.72 -9.31
N PRO A 53 2.30 8.02 -9.66
CA PRO A 53 3.32 8.89 -9.08
C PRO A 53 3.24 9.03 -7.56
N SER A 54 2.05 8.91 -6.97
CA SER A 54 1.82 9.02 -5.52
C SER A 54 1.98 7.71 -4.76
N HIS A 55 2.02 6.57 -5.44
CA HIS A 55 2.15 5.25 -4.82
C HIS A 55 3.44 5.11 -4.00
N GLY A 56 4.56 5.65 -4.50
CA GLY A 56 5.83 5.68 -3.78
C GLY A 56 5.76 6.49 -2.48
N LEU A 57 4.99 7.59 -2.48
CA LEU A 57 4.78 8.42 -1.29
C LEU A 57 3.88 7.71 -0.26
N ILE A 58 2.83 7.03 -0.72
CA ILE A 58 1.97 6.22 0.15
C ILE A 58 2.80 5.15 0.83
N LEU A 59 3.61 4.40 0.06
CA LEU A 59 4.51 3.40 0.59
C LEU A 59 5.46 3.99 1.63
N ALA A 60 6.17 5.08 1.31
CA ALA A 60 7.12 5.71 2.23
C ALA A 60 6.45 6.18 3.54
N ALA A 61 5.28 6.80 3.45
CA ALA A 61 4.54 7.26 4.61
C ALA A 61 4.00 6.11 5.47
N THR A 62 3.54 5.01 4.85
CA THR A 62 3.10 3.82 5.58
C THR A 62 4.26 3.18 6.33
N LEU A 63 5.45 3.12 5.73
CA LEU A 63 6.66 2.62 6.41
C LEU A 63 7.08 3.50 7.60
N GLU A 64 7.02 4.83 7.43
CA GLU A 64 7.27 5.77 8.54
C GLU A 64 6.24 5.59 9.68
N ALA A 65 4.97 5.38 9.32
CA ALA A 65 3.91 5.11 10.30
C ALA A 65 4.16 3.80 11.05
N CYS A 66 4.51 2.72 10.34
CA CYS A 66 4.89 1.44 10.95
C CYS A 66 6.03 1.62 11.96
N TRP A 67 7.11 2.31 11.56
CA TRP A 67 8.24 2.60 12.45
C TRP A 67 7.82 3.35 13.71
N SER A 68 7.01 4.40 13.55
CA SER A 68 6.54 5.22 14.67
C SER A 68 5.65 4.46 15.66
N ARG A 69 4.92 3.46 15.18
CA ARG A 69 4.01 2.60 15.95
C ARG A 69 4.71 1.33 16.45
N GLN A 70 6.00 1.16 16.17
CA GLN A 70 6.76 -0.07 16.46
C GLN A 70 6.13 -1.32 15.81
N ILE A 71 5.46 -1.14 14.68
CA ILE A 71 4.92 -2.23 13.86
C ILE A 71 6.04 -2.71 12.94
N TYR A 72 6.42 -3.98 13.09
CA TYR A 72 7.38 -4.61 12.20
C TYR A 72 6.78 -4.80 10.80
N PHE A 73 7.56 -4.50 9.76
CA PHE A 73 7.18 -4.73 8.36
C PHE A 73 8.33 -5.39 7.60
N ARG A 74 8.01 -6.11 6.51
CA ARG A 74 9.01 -6.64 5.57
C ARG A 74 8.47 -6.55 4.15
N VAL A 75 9.33 -6.12 3.23
CA VAL A 75 9.08 -6.18 1.78
C VAL A 75 10.23 -6.98 1.15
N GLU A 76 9.93 -8.13 0.56
CA GLU A 76 10.91 -8.99 -0.12
C GLU A 76 10.47 -9.32 -1.53
N TYR A 77 11.41 -9.32 -2.45
CA TYR A 77 11.22 -9.76 -3.83
C TYR A 77 12.15 -10.94 -4.11
N PHE A 78 11.56 -12.04 -4.58
CA PHE A 78 12.26 -13.24 -5.02
C PHE A 78 11.97 -13.43 -6.52
N PRO A 79 12.96 -13.19 -7.40
CA PRO A 79 12.79 -13.39 -8.83
C PRO A 79 12.52 -14.87 -9.15
N SER A 80 11.78 -15.13 -10.23
CA SER A 80 11.58 -16.50 -10.74
C SER A 80 12.87 -17.05 -11.34
N TYR A 81 13.03 -18.37 -11.21
CA TYR A 81 14.04 -19.15 -11.91
C TYR A 81 13.37 -20.39 -12.50
N GLU A 82 13.68 -20.71 -13.76
CA GLU A 82 13.28 -21.84 -14.64
C GLU A 82 12.03 -22.69 -14.31
N ASP A 83 11.81 -23.12 -13.05
CA ASP A 83 10.69 -23.95 -12.60
C ASP A 83 9.82 -23.34 -11.46
N ASP A 84 10.17 -22.17 -10.92
CA ASP A 84 9.49 -21.55 -9.77
C ASP A 84 8.81 -20.20 -10.10
N PRO A 85 7.59 -19.95 -9.59
CA PRO A 85 6.94 -18.65 -9.69
C PRO A 85 7.71 -17.61 -8.88
N ALA A 86 7.76 -16.38 -9.40
CA ALA A 86 8.35 -15.27 -8.66
C ALA A 86 7.46 -14.95 -7.44
N GLU A 87 8.10 -14.54 -6.34
CA GLU A 87 7.45 -14.36 -5.05
C GLU A 87 7.72 -12.96 -4.51
N ILE A 88 6.66 -12.29 -4.05
CA ILE A 88 6.77 -11.03 -3.31
C ILE A 88 6.13 -11.23 -1.93
N ARG A 89 6.84 -10.82 -0.88
CA ARG A 89 6.33 -10.78 0.48
C ARG A 89 6.16 -9.34 0.89
N VAL A 90 4.94 -8.95 1.25
CA VAL A 90 4.61 -7.61 1.71
C VAL A 90 3.72 -7.76 2.93
N GLY A 91 4.09 -7.14 4.03
CA GLY A 91 3.15 -6.97 5.13
C GLY A 91 3.78 -6.70 6.49
N CYS A 92 2.89 -6.34 7.41
CA CYS A 92 3.16 -6.27 8.84
C CYS A 92 2.89 -7.64 9.50
N ILE A 93 1.98 -8.42 8.89
CA ILE A 93 1.80 -9.86 9.07
C ILE A 93 2.25 -10.51 7.77
N TYR A 94 2.99 -11.62 7.81
CA TYR A 94 3.58 -12.21 6.60
C TYR A 94 2.51 -12.76 5.64
N LYS A 95 1.99 -11.93 4.71
CA LYS A 95 1.28 -12.39 3.52
C LYS A 95 2.31 -12.59 2.40
N THR A 96 2.33 -13.81 1.84
CA THR A 96 3.21 -14.20 0.75
C THR A 96 2.38 -14.32 -0.52
N PHE A 97 2.80 -13.64 -1.58
CA PHE A 97 2.14 -13.64 -2.87
C PHE A 97 3.06 -14.24 -3.92
N ARG A 98 2.52 -15.14 -4.74
CA ARG A 98 3.23 -15.84 -5.80
C ARG A 98 2.54 -15.59 -7.12
N TYR A 99 3.30 -15.30 -8.16
CA TYR A 99 2.78 -15.04 -9.49
C TYR A 99 3.56 -15.86 -10.53
N THR A 100 2.83 -16.30 -11.54
CA THR A 100 3.30 -17.34 -12.46
C THR A 100 3.87 -16.77 -13.76
N ASN A 101 3.60 -15.50 -14.03
CA ASN A 101 4.08 -14.79 -15.22
C ASN A 101 4.39 -13.31 -14.94
N GLU A 102 5.08 -12.66 -15.89
CA GLU A 102 5.56 -11.28 -15.74
C GLU A 102 4.44 -10.24 -15.68
N GLU A 103 3.32 -10.47 -16.37
CA GLU A 103 2.17 -9.55 -16.40
C GLU A 103 1.46 -9.52 -15.05
N GLU A 104 1.16 -10.70 -14.48
CA GLU A 104 0.67 -10.84 -13.09
C GLU A 104 1.63 -10.19 -12.09
N GLY A 105 2.94 -10.31 -12.31
CA GLY A 105 3.96 -9.70 -11.46
C GLY A 105 3.95 -8.18 -11.50
N ARG A 106 3.75 -7.57 -12.68
CA ARG A 106 3.66 -6.13 -12.84
C ARG A 106 2.40 -5.56 -12.20
N GLU A 107 1.24 -6.19 -12.41
CA GLU A 107 -0.01 -5.85 -11.71
C GLU A 107 0.20 -5.90 -10.19
N PHE A 108 0.83 -6.97 -9.71
CA PHE A 108 1.04 -7.13 -8.28
C PHE A 108 1.95 -6.05 -7.69
N ILE A 109 3.00 -5.63 -8.40
CA ILE A 109 3.89 -4.56 -7.98
C ILE A 109 3.11 -3.24 -7.80
N GLY A 110 2.17 -2.93 -8.70
CA GLY A 110 1.30 -1.76 -8.59
C GLY A 110 0.38 -1.80 -7.36
N MET A 111 0.01 -3.00 -6.90
CA MET A 111 -0.83 -3.19 -5.71
C MET A 111 -0.09 -3.09 -4.37
N ILE A 112 1.25 -3.11 -4.35
CA ILE A 112 2.04 -3.11 -3.11
C ILE A 112 1.67 -1.98 -2.13
N PRO A 113 1.50 -0.72 -2.55
CA PRO A 113 1.13 0.37 -1.63
C PRO A 113 -0.21 0.11 -0.93
N ALA A 114 -1.22 -0.36 -1.68
CA ALA A 114 -2.54 -0.68 -1.15
C ALA A 114 -2.49 -1.82 -0.14
N LEU A 115 -1.79 -2.92 -0.49
CA LEU A 115 -1.64 -4.09 0.37
C LEU A 115 -0.88 -3.77 1.66
N LEU A 116 0.21 -3.02 1.57
CA LEU A 116 0.99 -2.60 2.73
C LEU A 116 0.18 -1.69 3.65
N LEU A 117 -0.60 -0.76 3.08
CA LEU A 117 -1.47 0.12 3.85
C LEU A 117 -2.58 -0.67 4.56
N LEU A 118 -3.22 -1.62 3.87
CA LEU A 118 -4.22 -2.50 4.47
C LEU A 118 -3.65 -3.26 5.69
N GLU A 119 -2.49 -3.90 5.52
CA GLU A 119 -1.79 -4.63 6.59
C GLU A 119 -1.45 -3.75 7.80
N TYR A 120 -1.01 -2.53 7.55
CA TYR A 120 -0.76 -1.55 8.61
C TYR A 120 -2.04 -1.22 9.39
N LEU A 121 -3.14 -0.95 8.67
CA LEU A 121 -4.42 -0.59 9.28
C LEU A 121 -5.04 -1.75 10.08
N GLU A 122 -4.94 -2.99 9.58
CA GLU A 122 -5.33 -4.20 10.31
C GLU A 122 -4.54 -4.31 11.63
N ARG A 123 -3.21 -4.13 11.57
CA ARG A 123 -2.36 -4.25 12.76
C ARG A 123 -2.58 -3.14 13.79
N LEU A 124 -2.93 -1.94 13.34
CA LEU A 124 -3.28 -0.83 14.22
C LEU A 124 -4.52 -1.16 15.05
N GLN A 125 -5.56 -1.75 14.44
CA GLN A 125 -6.78 -2.16 15.13
C GLN A 125 -6.51 -3.24 16.20
N ASP A 126 -5.62 -4.20 15.92
CA ASP A 126 -5.24 -5.24 16.89
C ASP A 126 -4.48 -4.69 18.10
N THR A 127 -3.77 -3.57 17.90
CA THR A 127 -2.94 -2.95 18.94
C THR A 127 -3.78 -2.08 19.87
N ASP A 128 -4.79 -1.40 19.34
CA ASP A 128 -5.72 -0.57 20.12
C ASP A 128 -6.83 -1.39 20.83
N SER A 129 -6.97 -2.68 20.51
CA SER A 129 -7.96 -3.59 21.11
C SER A 129 -7.44 -4.39 22.31
N ASN A 130 -6.19 -4.18 22.73
CA ASN A 130 -5.56 -4.78 23.91
C ASN A 130 -5.22 -3.71 24.96
#